data_AF-A0A938C3C7-F1
#
_entry.id   AF-A0A938C3C7-F1
#
_cell.length_a   1.000
_cell.length_b   1.000
_cell.length_c   1.000
_cell.angle_alpha   90.00
_cell.angle_beta   90.00
_cell.angle_gamma   90.00
#
_symmetry.space_group_name_H-M   'P 1'
#
loop_
_entity.id
_entity.type
_entity.pdbx_description
1 polymer ?
#
loop_
_entity_poly.entity_id
_entity_poly.type
_entity_poly.pdbx_seq_one_letter_code
_entity_poly.pdbx_strand_id
1 'polypeptide(L)' 'MAKNGASSMRHIEVTPGDLPLHCPTPAMMLWNAHPRVFLPIEKTGTALCPYCGTQFTLKDGPPAGGH' A
#
# COMPACT_ATOMS: atom_id res chain seq x y z
N MET A 1 26.94 0.21 21.53
CA MET A 1 25.83 -0.66 21.05
C MET A 1 24.51 -0.02 21.46
N ALA A 2 23.46 -0.14 20.62
CA ALA A 2 22.07 0.32 20.81
C ALA A 2 21.83 1.81 20.49
N LYS A 3 20.88 2.22 19.61
CA LYS A 3 19.60 1.59 19.24
C LYS A 3 19.27 1.84 17.76
N ASN A 4 18.90 0.75 17.09
CA ASN A 4 18.25 0.71 15.79
C ASN A 4 17.10 1.73 15.75
N GLY A 5 17.25 2.79 14.96
CA GLY A 5 16.13 3.67 14.62
C GLY A 5 15.14 2.84 13.80
N ALA A 6 14.08 2.39 14.44
CA ALA A 6 13.04 1.58 13.82
C ALA A 6 12.58 2.27 12.53
N SER A 7 12.91 1.65 11.38
CA SER A 7 12.27 1.91 10.11
C SER A 7 10.78 1.85 10.36
N SER A 8 10.15 3.02 10.42
CA SER A 8 8.71 3.15 10.64
C SER A 8 8.03 2.52 9.43
N MET A 9 7.78 1.21 9.51
CA MET A 9 7.03 0.46 8.52
C MET A 9 5.64 1.07 8.50
N ARG A 10 5.36 1.88 7.48
CA ARG A 10 4.06 2.51 7.31
C ARG A 10 3.11 1.43 6.86
N HIS A 11 2.23 0.99 7.75
CA HIS A 11 1.13 0.10 7.42
C HIS A 11 -0.10 0.95 7.09
N ILE A 12 -0.70 0.72 5.92
CA ILE A 12 -1.89 1.44 5.45
C ILE A 12 -2.96 0.41 5.14
N GLU A 13 -4.11 0.60 5.76
CA GLU A 13 -5.28 -0.19 5.46
C GLU A 13 -6.04 0.48 4.31
N VAL A 14 -6.36 -0.28 3.28
CA VAL A 14 -7.09 0.19 2.11
C VAL A 14 -8.35 -0.64 1.92
N THR A 15 -9.33 -0.05 1.24
CA THR A 15 -10.60 -0.71 0.95
C THR A 15 -10.66 -1.13 -0.52
N PRO A 16 -11.53 -2.07 -0.90
CA PRO A 16 -11.75 -2.38 -2.30
C PRO A 16 -12.27 -1.18 -3.13
N GLY A 17 -12.79 -0.13 -2.47
CA GLY A 17 -13.14 1.14 -3.12
C GLY A 17 -11.93 1.98 -3.55
N ASP A 18 -10.74 1.69 -3.03
CA ASP A 18 -9.47 2.31 -3.44
C ASP A 18 -8.80 1.59 -4.63
N LEU A 19 -9.40 0.49 -5.11
CA LEU A 19 -8.91 -0.26 -6.26
C LEU A 19 -9.22 0.49 -7.58
N PRO A 20 -8.28 0.53 -8.54
CA PRO A 20 -6.95 -0.06 -8.49
C PRO A 20 -5.98 0.72 -7.57
N LEU A 21 -5.38 0.03 -6.61
CA LEU A 21 -4.50 0.66 -5.64
C LEU A 21 -3.24 1.15 -6.35
N HIS A 22 -2.95 2.43 -6.15
CA HIS A 22 -1.71 3.04 -6.60
C HIS A 22 -1.04 3.78 -5.44
N CYS A 23 0.28 3.69 -5.40
CA CYS A 23 1.08 4.46 -4.47
C CYS A 23 1.83 5.55 -5.26
N PRO A 24 1.80 6.83 -4.84
CA PRO A 24 1.08 7.42 -3.70
C PRO A 24 -0.45 7.47 -3.91
N THR A 25 -1.23 7.25 -2.85
CA THR A 25 -2.70 7.37 -2.92
C THR A 25 -3.10 8.85 -3.00
N PRO A 26 -4.27 9.20 -3.58
CA PRO A 26 -4.70 10.60 -3.69
C PRO A 26 -4.90 11.28 -2.33
N ALA A 27 -5.21 10.50 -1.28
CA ALA A 27 -5.28 10.98 0.09
C ALA A 27 -3.89 11.23 0.72
N MET A 28 -2.82 10.65 0.16
CA MET A 28 -1.46 10.82 0.65
C MET A 28 -0.81 12.03 -0.01
N MET A 29 -0.61 13.10 0.76
CA MET A 29 0.06 14.34 0.32
C MET A 29 1.59 14.15 0.10
N LEU A 30 2.04 12.96 -0.30
CA LEU A 30 3.45 12.67 -0.58
C LEU A 30 3.76 12.95 -2.07
N TRP A 31 3.44 14.17 -2.50
CA TRP A 31 3.83 14.65 -3.81
C TRP A 31 5.37 14.77 -3.82
N ASN A 32 6.04 14.03 -4.72
CA ASN A 32 7.48 14.01 -5.04
C ASN A 32 8.37 12.90 -4.43
N ALA A 33 7.86 11.84 -3.78
CA ALA A 33 8.75 10.78 -3.27
C ALA A 33 9.12 9.69 -4.31
N HIS A 34 8.21 9.34 -5.23
CA HIS A 34 8.45 8.39 -6.32
C HIS A 34 7.32 8.46 -7.38
N PRO A 35 7.53 7.93 -8.60
CA PRO A 35 6.48 7.82 -9.61
C PRO A 35 5.32 6.91 -9.16
N ARG A 36 4.12 7.19 -9.67
CA ARG A 36 2.92 6.39 -9.40
C ARG A 36 3.12 4.95 -9.86
N VAL A 37 2.96 4.01 -8.93
CA VAL A 37 3.02 2.56 -9.20
C VAL A 37 1.71 1.91 -8.80
N PHE A 38 1.24 0.97 -9.61
CA PHE A 38 0.06 0.16 -9.31
C PHE A 38 0.47 -1.09 -8.53
N LEU A 39 -0.22 -1.35 -7.42
CA LEU A 39 0.04 -2.47 -6.52
C LEU A 39 -1.08 -3.50 -6.70
N PRO A 40 -0.78 -4.77 -7.05
CA PRO A 40 -1.79 -5.81 -7.31
C PRO A 40 -2.31 -6.46 -6.01
N ILE A 41 -2.70 -5.64 -5.03
CA ILE A 41 -3.28 -6.04 -3.73
C ILE A 41 -4.65 -6.73 -3.90
N GLU A 42 -5.36 -6.49 -5.00
CA GLU A 42 -6.63 -7.16 -5.31
C GLU A 42 -6.53 -8.70 -5.37
N LYS A 43 -5.34 -9.25 -5.68
CA LYS A 43 -5.14 -10.70 -5.80
C LYS A 43 -4.63 -11.34 -4.51
N THR A 44 -3.81 -10.60 -3.76
CA THR A 44 -3.07 -11.12 -2.60
C THR A 44 -3.66 -10.65 -1.27
N GLY A 45 -4.50 -9.62 -1.25
CA GLY A 45 -5.01 -8.96 -0.05
C GLY A 45 -3.98 -8.07 0.67
N THR A 46 -2.69 -8.17 0.34
CA THR A 46 -1.62 -7.33 0.86
C THR A 46 -0.60 -7.00 -0.23
N ALA A 47 -0.03 -5.80 -0.21
CA ALA A 47 1.02 -5.40 -1.13
C ALA A 47 2.05 -4.48 -0.47
N LEU A 48 3.33 -4.67 -0.80
CA LEU A 48 4.41 -3.82 -0.32
C LEU A 48 4.92 -2.93 -1.44
N CYS A 49 4.95 -1.63 -1.20
CA CYS A 49 5.49 -0.64 -2.11
C CYS A 49 7.01 -0.76 -2.21
N PRO A 50 7.59 -1.01 -3.40
CA PRO A 50 9.04 -1.20 -3.55
C PRO A 50 9.84 0.10 -3.39
N TYR A 51 9.19 1.26 -3.52
CA TYR A 51 9.83 2.58 -3.39
C TYR A 51 9.77 3.12 -1.97
N CYS A 52 8.57 3.10 -1.40
CA CYS A 52 8.26 3.74 -0.13
C CYS A 52 8.29 2.79 1.06
N GLY A 53 8.42 1.48 0.83
CA GLY A 53 8.42 0.45 1.89
C GLY A 53 7.13 0.37 2.69
N THR A 54 6.06 1.02 2.19
CA THR A 54 4.74 1.05 2.83
C THR A 54 4.02 -0.27 2.56
N GLN A 55 3.50 -0.88 3.61
CA GLN A 55 2.72 -2.11 3.52
C GLN A 55 1.24 -1.77 3.47
N PHE A 56 0.59 -2.15 2.38
CA PHE A 56 -0.83 -1.95 2.15
C PHE A 56 -1.59 -3.25 2.44
N THR A 57 -2.67 -3.15 3.20
CA THR A 57 -3.51 -4.29 3.61
C THR A 57 -4.97 -4.02 3.26
N LEU A 58 -5.60 -4.94 2.54
CA LEU A 58 -6.99 -4.83 2.08
C LEU A 58 -7.94 -5.23 3.21
N LYS A 59 -8.72 -4.30 3.76
CA LYS A 59 -9.60 -4.60 4.92
C LYS A 59 -10.70 -5.61 4.60
N ASP A 60 -11.17 -5.65 3.36
CA ASP A 60 -12.27 -6.53 2.94
C ASP A 60 -11.79 -7.86 2.34
N GLY A 61 -10.46 -8.10 2.34
CA GLY A 61 -9.86 -9.20 1.59
C GLY A 61 -9.96 -9.00 0.07
N PRO A 62 -9.27 -9.83 -0.74
CA PRO A 62 -9.41 -9.78 -2.19
C PRO A 62 -10.88 -10.01 -2.55
N PRO A 63 -11.50 -9.18 -3.42
CA PRO A 63 -12.89 -9.37 -3.81
C PRO A 63 -13.03 -10.76 -4.42
N ALA A 64 -13.71 -11.65 -3.70
CA ALA A 64 -13.98 -13.00 -4.16
C ALA A 64 -14.98 -12.91 -5.33
N GLY A 65 -14.46 -12.77 -6.55
CA GLY A 65 -15.24 -12.85 -7.78
C GLY A 65 -15.52 -11.50 -8.46
N GLY A 66 -14.62 -11.11 -9.36
CA GLY A 66 -15.01 -10.38 -10.56
C GLY A 66 -15.33 -11.40 -11.65
N HIS A 67 -16.60 -11.46 -12.02
CA HIS A 67 -17.21 -12.21 -13.13
C HIS A 67 -16.54 -12.01 -14.48
#